data_AF-A0A8T6LTH0-F1
#
_entry.id   AF-A0A8T6LTH0-F1
#
_cell.length_a   1.000
_cell.length_b   1.000
_cell.length_c   1.000
_cell.angle_alpha   90.00
_cell.angle_beta   90.00
_cell.angle_gamma   90.00
#
_symmetry.space_group_name_H-M   'P 1'
#
loop_
_entity.id
_entity.type
_entity.pdbx_description
1 polymer ?
#
loop_
_entity_poly.entity_id
_entity_poly.type
_entity_poly.pdbx_seq_one_letter_code
_entity_poly.pdbx_strand_id
1 'polypeptide(L)'
;EENLITTQIEPYDNFAEIFHNIIRINNIFLDLDMDLWTYISMDYLKQKVKEDEIGSSAMPQKVNPIDFENSEGNIGVANSLLNYFCNKLAISRLQRDLSDSTVIRNIGVAFAHSIIAYQSTLKGLEKIEVNKGKISQDLKDYPEIISEGIQTILRREGIEGAYEKMKELTRGKKIGKDDIKKFIKNLNVAEEVKKELLELAPENYIGLAKKICDIKL
;
A
#
# COMPACT_ATOMS: atom_id res chain seq x y z
N GLU A 1 34.18 2.33 5.42
CA GLU A 1 35.56 2.81 5.29
C GLU A 1 36.00 3.41 6.62
N GLU A 2 37.30 3.52 6.89
CA GLU A 2 37.80 4.16 8.10
C GLU A 2 37.59 5.68 8.02
N ASN A 3 37.11 6.30 9.09
CA ASN A 3 36.98 7.75 9.16
C ASN A 3 38.30 8.38 9.65
N LEU A 4 39.05 8.99 8.73
CA LEU A 4 40.38 9.56 9.01
C LEU A 4 40.34 10.96 9.66
N ILE A 5 39.18 11.61 9.68
CA ILE A 5 39.04 12.99 10.14
C ILE A 5 37.91 13.06 11.16
N THR A 6 38.30 13.12 12.44
CA THR A 6 37.37 13.24 13.56
C THR A 6 37.83 14.31 14.53
N THR A 7 36.95 14.72 15.42
CA THR A 7 37.36 15.34 16.68
C THR A 7 37.59 14.23 17.71
N GLN A 8 37.21 14.43 18.97
CA GLN A 8 37.33 13.38 19.98
C GLN A 8 36.26 12.28 19.87
N ILE A 9 35.24 12.49 19.03
CA ILE A 9 34.17 11.53 18.71
C ILE A 9 34.09 11.35 17.21
N GLU A 10 33.54 10.22 16.79
CA GLU A 10 33.04 10.06 15.42
C GLU A 10 31.83 11.00 15.23
N PRO A 11 31.70 11.70 14.08
CA PRO A 11 30.66 12.72 13.87
C PRO A 11 29.22 12.18 13.79
N TYR A 12 29.00 10.87 13.79
CA TYR A 12 27.70 10.19 13.71
C TYR A 12 26.94 10.37 12.38
N ASP A 13 27.57 10.87 11.33
CA ASP A 13 26.92 11.05 10.01
C ASP A 13 26.51 9.71 9.40
N ASN A 14 27.36 8.68 9.53
CA ASN A 14 27.05 7.31 9.14
C ASN A 14 25.88 6.71 9.94
N PHE A 15 25.74 7.06 11.23
CA PHE A 15 24.60 6.66 12.04
C PHE A 15 23.32 7.31 11.51
N ALA A 16 23.36 8.61 11.20
CA ALA A 16 22.22 9.30 10.60
C ALA A 16 21.81 8.68 9.24
N GLU A 17 22.78 8.29 8.40
CA GLU A 17 22.51 7.58 7.15
C GLU A 17 21.79 6.24 7.40
N ILE A 18 22.30 5.43 8.33
CA ILE A 18 21.68 4.15 8.72
C ILE A 18 20.26 4.39 9.25
N PHE A 19 20.08 5.35 10.14
CA PHE A 19 18.77 5.65 10.72
C PHE A 19 17.77 6.14 9.67
N HIS A 20 18.19 6.97 8.72
CA HIS A 20 17.34 7.34 7.59
C HIS A 20 16.97 6.15 6.69
N ASN A 21 17.88 5.19 6.50
CA ASN A 21 17.56 3.94 5.80
C ASN A 21 16.47 3.16 6.55
N ILE A 22 16.60 3.03 7.87
CA ILE A 22 15.59 2.35 8.69
C ILE A 22 14.25 3.09 8.68
N ILE A 23 14.24 4.43 8.75
CA ILE A 23 13.02 5.24 8.64
C ILE A 23 12.31 4.97 7.30
N ARG A 24 13.05 4.91 6.19
CA ARG A 24 12.48 4.59 4.87
C ARG A 24 11.87 3.19 4.84
N ILE A 25 12.55 2.20 5.42
CA ILE A 25 12.01 0.83 5.54
C ILE A 25 10.75 0.84 6.38
N ASN A 26 10.78 1.47 7.56
CA ASN A 26 9.63 1.62 8.45
C ASN A 26 8.44 2.27 7.74
N ASN A 27 8.66 3.30 6.91
CA ASN A 27 7.58 3.94 6.16
C ASN A 27 6.95 3.02 5.10
N ILE A 28 7.73 2.11 4.50
CA ILE A 28 7.18 1.09 3.59
C ILE A 28 6.28 0.11 4.36
N PHE A 29 6.71 -0.30 5.56
CA PHE A 29 5.87 -1.14 6.43
C PHE A 29 4.62 -0.41 6.91
N LEU A 30 4.73 0.87 7.27
CA LEU A 30 3.60 1.69 7.70
C LEU A 30 2.54 1.78 6.59
N ASP A 31 2.96 2.06 5.36
CA ASP A 31 2.07 2.10 4.20
C ASP A 31 1.38 0.75 3.96
N LEU A 32 2.15 -0.34 4.04
CA LEU A 32 1.62 -1.71 3.97
C LEU A 32 0.60 -2.01 5.07
N ASP A 33 0.88 -1.65 6.33
CA ASP A 33 0.00 -1.91 7.47
C ASP A 33 -1.34 -1.18 7.30
N MET A 34 -1.32 0.09 6.84
CA MET A 34 -2.51 0.90 6.58
C MET A 34 -3.34 0.36 5.40
N ASP A 35 -2.69 -0.08 4.33
CA ASP A 35 -3.37 -0.70 3.18
C ASP A 35 -4.02 -2.02 3.57
N LEU A 36 -3.31 -2.88 4.33
CA LEU A 36 -3.86 -4.15 4.81
C LEU A 36 -5.03 -3.94 5.77
N TRP A 37 -4.94 -2.96 6.67
CA TRP A 37 -6.06 -2.55 7.51
C TRP A 37 -7.27 -2.15 6.67
N THR A 38 -7.04 -1.34 5.62
CA THR A 38 -8.10 -0.85 4.72
C THR A 38 -8.76 -2.00 3.96
N TYR A 39 -7.97 -2.93 3.40
CA TYR A 39 -8.50 -4.10 2.71
C TYR A 39 -9.26 -5.05 3.63
N ILE A 40 -8.89 -5.14 4.91
CA ILE A 40 -9.65 -5.86 5.93
C ILE A 40 -10.98 -5.14 6.21
N SER A 41 -10.96 -3.81 6.34
CA SER A 41 -12.19 -3.01 6.51
C SER A 41 -13.14 -3.10 5.31
N MET A 42 -12.62 -3.31 4.09
CA MET A 42 -13.40 -3.51 2.86
C MET A 42 -13.92 -4.95 2.69
N ASP A 43 -13.59 -5.87 3.60
CA ASP A 43 -13.86 -7.30 3.51
C ASP A 43 -13.21 -7.97 2.27
N TYR A 44 -12.13 -7.36 1.73
CA TYR A 44 -11.30 -7.96 0.68
C TYR A 44 -10.34 -9.00 1.26
N LEU A 45 -9.84 -8.71 2.47
CA LEU A 45 -9.04 -9.61 3.26
C LEU A 45 -9.78 -9.95 4.55
N LYS A 46 -9.78 -11.23 4.91
CA LYS A 46 -10.29 -11.75 6.17
C LYS A 46 -9.12 -12.15 7.06
N GLN A 47 -9.40 -12.26 8.35
CA GLN A 47 -8.44 -12.73 9.32
C GLN A 47 -8.85 -14.11 9.85
N LYS A 48 -7.91 -15.05 9.83
CA LYS A 48 -8.04 -16.35 10.48
C LYS A 48 -8.07 -16.14 11.98
N VAL A 49 -9.14 -16.62 12.62
CA VAL A 49 -9.28 -16.60 14.07
C VAL A 49 -8.71 -17.90 14.63
N LYS A 50 -7.84 -17.80 15.65
CA LYS A 50 -7.49 -18.95 16.48
C LYS A 50 -8.54 -19.07 17.59
N GLU A 51 -8.94 -20.30 17.95
CA GLU A 51 -10.04 -20.55 18.90
C GLU A 51 -9.89 -19.81 20.24
N ASP A 52 -8.66 -19.54 20.67
CA ASP A 52 -8.35 -18.88 21.95
C ASP A 52 -8.18 -17.35 21.87
N GLU A 53 -8.30 -16.71 20.69
CA GLU A 53 -8.11 -15.27 20.54
C GLU A 53 -9.39 -14.48 20.87
N ILE A 54 -9.33 -13.63 21.90
CA ILE A 54 -10.40 -12.68 22.25
C ILE A 54 -10.23 -11.40 21.41
N GLY A 55 -11.09 -11.21 20.41
CA GLY A 55 -11.00 -10.04 19.51
C GLY A 55 -11.56 -8.72 20.06
N SER A 56 -12.48 -8.76 21.03
CA SER A 56 -12.98 -7.60 21.78
C SER A 56 -13.59 -8.03 23.11
N SER A 57 -13.37 -7.25 24.17
CA SER A 57 -13.92 -7.52 25.50
C SER A 57 -15.44 -7.33 25.61
N ALA A 58 -16.07 -6.64 24.65
CA ALA A 58 -17.50 -6.33 24.67
C ALA A 58 -18.27 -6.85 23.43
N MET A 59 -17.58 -7.22 22.35
CA MET A 59 -18.19 -7.65 21.09
C MET A 59 -17.58 -8.99 20.64
N PRO A 60 -18.17 -10.14 21.01
CA PRO A 60 -17.57 -11.46 20.81
C PRO A 60 -17.36 -11.84 19.34
N GLN A 61 -18.10 -11.24 18.41
CA GLN A 61 -17.98 -11.48 16.98
C GLN A 61 -16.87 -10.66 16.29
N LYS A 62 -16.25 -9.69 16.99
CA LYS A 62 -15.36 -8.71 16.37
C LYS A 62 -13.95 -9.28 16.20
N VAL A 63 -13.47 -9.34 14.96
CA VAL A 63 -12.10 -9.73 14.61
C VAL A 63 -11.39 -8.49 14.06
N ASN A 64 -10.40 -7.98 14.79
CA ASN A 64 -9.73 -6.71 14.48
C ASN A 64 -8.32 -6.94 13.93
N PRO A 65 -7.83 -6.09 13.01
CA PRO A 65 -6.48 -6.18 12.45
C PRO A 65 -5.41 -5.69 13.45
N ILE A 66 -5.47 -6.16 14.70
CA ILE A 66 -4.64 -5.64 15.80
C ILE A 66 -3.15 -5.81 15.55
N ASP A 67 -2.75 -6.84 14.81
CA ASP A 67 -1.35 -7.09 14.54
C ASP A 67 -0.79 -5.96 13.62
N PHE A 68 -1.55 -5.48 12.64
CA PHE A 68 -1.16 -4.33 11.80
C PHE A 68 -1.23 -3.00 12.57
N GLU A 69 -2.28 -2.78 13.37
CA GLU A 69 -2.42 -1.56 14.21
C GLU A 69 -1.28 -1.44 15.24
N ASN A 70 -0.83 -2.56 15.81
CA ASN A 70 0.32 -2.59 16.71
C ASN A 70 1.63 -2.26 15.98
N SER A 71 1.79 -2.73 14.74
CA SER A 71 2.97 -2.40 13.94
C SER A 71 3.02 -0.92 13.60
N GLU A 72 1.93 -0.36 13.08
CA GLU A 72 1.76 1.05 12.77
C GLU A 72 2.17 1.95 13.95
N GLY A 73 1.65 1.67 15.14
CA GLY A 73 1.97 2.43 16.35
C GLY A 73 3.46 2.35 16.73
N ASN A 74 4.05 1.16 16.66
CA ASN A 74 5.47 0.97 16.97
C ASN A 74 6.39 1.65 15.95
N ILE A 75 6.04 1.62 14.66
CA ILE A 75 6.77 2.35 13.61
C ILE A 75 6.78 3.85 13.91
N GLY A 76 5.65 4.43 14.32
CA GLY A 76 5.56 5.84 14.70
C GLY A 76 6.56 6.21 15.81
N VAL A 77 6.65 5.37 16.85
CA VAL A 77 7.61 5.57 17.95
C VAL A 77 9.06 5.41 17.48
N ALA A 78 9.35 4.33 16.73
CA ALA A 78 10.68 4.07 16.19
C ALA A 78 11.18 5.24 15.33
N ASN A 79 10.37 5.70 14.37
CA ASN A 79 10.71 6.80 13.49
C ASN A 79 10.89 8.13 14.23
N SER A 80 10.10 8.39 15.27
CA SER A 80 10.26 9.59 16.09
C SER A 80 11.63 9.64 16.77
N LEU A 81 12.07 8.51 17.34
CA LEU A 81 13.39 8.39 17.96
C LEU A 81 14.52 8.45 16.94
N LEU A 82 14.41 7.73 15.82
CA LEU A 82 15.43 7.72 14.76
C LEU A 82 15.63 9.13 14.18
N ASN A 83 14.56 9.86 13.89
CA ASN A 83 14.66 11.24 13.41
C ASN A 83 15.31 12.16 14.45
N TYR A 84 14.97 12.00 15.74
CA TYR A 84 15.65 12.74 16.80
C TYR A 84 17.15 12.45 16.82
N PHE A 85 17.57 11.19 16.69
CA PHE A 85 18.98 10.81 16.67
C PHE A 85 19.73 11.40 15.48
N CYS A 86 19.16 11.34 14.27
CA CYS A 86 19.74 11.95 13.07
C CYS A 86 20.04 13.43 13.27
N ASN A 87 19.11 14.17 13.86
CA ASN A 87 19.23 15.62 14.06
C ASN A 87 20.14 15.99 15.23
N LYS A 88 20.17 15.17 16.29
CA LYS A 88 20.90 15.52 17.52
C LYS A 88 22.34 15.06 17.53
N LEU A 89 22.65 13.86 17.02
CA LEU A 89 23.96 13.23 17.24
C LEU A 89 25.07 13.90 16.43
N ALA A 90 24.76 14.38 15.22
CA ALA A 90 25.71 15.05 14.34
C ALA A 90 26.16 16.44 14.82
N ILE A 91 25.63 16.94 15.95
CA ILE A 91 25.92 18.27 16.47
C ILE A 91 26.52 18.16 17.87
N SER A 92 27.78 18.58 17.99
CA SER A 92 28.54 18.63 19.24
C SER A 92 29.36 19.92 19.31
N ARG A 93 29.41 20.58 20.47
CA ARG A 93 30.13 21.86 20.62
C ARG A 93 31.65 21.64 20.60
N LEU A 94 32.36 22.45 19.80
CA LEU A 94 33.84 22.45 19.70
C LEU A 94 34.37 21.04 19.38
N GLN A 95 35.40 20.55 20.08
CA GLN A 95 35.95 19.20 19.87
C GLN A 95 35.05 18.08 20.41
N ARG A 96 34.14 18.41 21.36
CA ARG A 96 32.90 17.71 21.68
C ARG A 96 32.28 18.26 22.98
N ASP A 97 30.98 18.07 23.14
CA ASP A 97 30.32 17.95 24.43
C ASP A 97 29.82 16.51 24.67
N LEU A 98 29.34 16.21 25.89
CA LEU A 98 28.98 14.84 26.32
C LEU A 98 27.47 14.54 26.21
N SER A 99 26.68 15.41 25.56
CA SER A 99 25.23 15.22 25.45
C SER A 99 24.82 14.01 24.59
N ASP A 100 25.70 13.57 23.71
CA ASP A 100 25.54 12.35 22.89
C ASP A 100 25.58 11.07 23.74
N SER A 101 26.41 11.02 24.78
CA SER A 101 26.66 9.83 25.61
C SER A 101 25.40 9.21 26.23
N THR A 102 24.42 10.05 26.64
CA THR A 102 23.13 9.55 27.14
C THR A 102 22.19 9.17 25.99
N VAL A 103 22.29 9.86 24.85
CA VAL A 103 21.40 9.64 23.70
C VAL A 103 21.75 8.34 22.98
N ILE A 104 23.02 8.01 22.77
CA ILE A 104 23.43 6.77 22.09
C ILE A 104 22.96 5.51 22.83
N ARG A 105 22.72 5.59 24.14
CA ARG A 105 22.15 4.49 24.94
C ARG A 105 20.69 4.17 24.62
N ASN A 106 20.02 5.06 23.89
CA ASN A 106 18.64 4.91 23.47
C ASN A 106 18.49 4.39 22.03
N ILE A 107 19.60 4.19 21.30
CA ILE A 107 19.55 3.66 19.92
C ILE A 107 18.81 2.32 19.89
N GLY A 108 19.12 1.43 20.83
CA GLY A 108 18.45 0.13 20.95
C GLY A 108 16.94 0.22 21.18
N VAL A 109 16.44 1.30 21.80
CA VAL A 109 15.00 1.51 22.03
C VAL A 109 14.27 1.72 20.70
N ALA A 110 14.84 2.52 19.81
CA ALA A 110 14.25 2.74 18.48
C ALA A 110 14.23 1.46 17.65
N PHE A 111 15.34 0.71 17.64
CA PHE A 111 15.40 -0.58 16.96
C PHE A 111 14.45 -1.61 17.56
N ALA A 112 14.25 -1.64 18.87
CA ALA A 112 13.30 -2.53 19.51
C ALA A 112 11.87 -2.28 19.03
N HIS A 113 11.45 -1.01 18.92
CA HIS A 113 10.14 -0.66 18.34
C HIS A 113 10.02 -1.10 16.88
N SER A 114 11.04 -0.88 16.05
CA SER A 114 11.06 -1.38 14.67
C SER A 114 10.92 -2.91 14.61
N ILE A 115 11.67 -3.65 15.43
CA ILE A 115 11.62 -5.13 15.44
C ILE A 115 10.24 -5.63 15.88
N ILE A 116 9.67 -5.03 16.94
CA ILE A 116 8.31 -5.37 17.40
C ILE A 116 7.31 -5.13 16.27
N ALA A 117 7.42 -4.01 15.56
CA ALA A 117 6.56 -3.71 14.43
C ALA A 117 6.67 -4.77 13.33
N TYR A 118 7.88 -5.12 12.92
CA TYR A 118 8.09 -6.13 11.87
C TYR A 118 7.51 -7.50 12.27
N GLN A 119 7.69 -7.91 13.53
CA GLN A 119 7.11 -9.15 14.04
C GLN A 119 5.58 -9.11 14.04
N SER A 120 5.00 -7.97 14.40
CA SER A 120 3.56 -7.71 14.36
C SER A 120 3.01 -7.77 12.92
N THR A 121 3.63 -7.09 11.95
CA THR A 121 3.23 -7.20 10.53
C THR A 121 3.30 -8.64 10.04
N LEU A 122 4.41 -9.36 10.29
CA LEU A 122 4.57 -10.76 9.87
C LEU A 122 3.48 -11.66 10.45
N LYS A 123 3.16 -11.49 11.74
CA LYS A 123 2.08 -12.23 12.39
C LYS A 123 0.71 -11.90 11.79
N GLY A 124 0.45 -10.65 11.43
CA GLY A 124 -0.74 -10.24 10.70
C GLY A 124 -0.84 -10.91 9.33
N LEU A 125 0.26 -10.94 8.57
CA LEU A 125 0.32 -11.55 7.24
C LEU A 125 -0.02 -13.05 7.25
N GLU A 126 0.41 -13.80 8.28
CA GLU A 126 0.08 -15.22 8.44
C GLU A 126 -1.43 -15.49 8.60
N LYS A 127 -2.16 -14.51 9.12
CA LYS A 127 -3.60 -14.58 9.39
C LYS A 127 -4.46 -14.18 8.19
N ILE A 128 -3.89 -13.63 7.12
CA ILE A 128 -4.66 -13.16 5.97
C ILE A 128 -5.30 -14.32 5.20
N GLU A 129 -6.55 -14.13 4.82
CA GLU A 129 -7.29 -14.94 3.85
C GLU A 129 -7.99 -14.04 2.83
N VAL A 130 -7.88 -14.35 1.53
CA VAL A 130 -8.45 -13.52 0.46
C VAL A 130 -9.94 -13.84 0.26
N ASN A 131 -10.80 -12.83 0.37
CA ASN A 131 -12.22 -12.93 0.06
C ASN A 131 -12.49 -12.67 -1.43
N LYS A 132 -12.23 -13.69 -2.25
CA LYS A 132 -12.45 -13.61 -3.71
C LYS A 132 -13.89 -13.27 -4.08
N GLY A 133 -14.87 -13.69 -3.26
CA GLY A 133 -16.29 -13.44 -3.49
C GLY A 133 -16.62 -11.96 -3.43
N LYS A 134 -16.20 -11.27 -2.35
CA LYS A 134 -16.40 -9.82 -2.18
C LYS A 134 -15.68 -9.02 -3.26
N ILE A 135 -14.41 -9.33 -3.54
CA ILE A 135 -13.63 -8.66 -4.60
C ILE A 135 -14.32 -8.80 -5.96
N SER A 136 -14.76 -10.02 -6.31
CA SER A 136 -15.46 -10.26 -7.59
C SER A 136 -16.81 -9.55 -7.67
N GLN A 137 -17.50 -9.41 -6.54
CA GLN A 137 -18.77 -8.69 -6.48
C GLN A 137 -18.57 -7.20 -6.70
N ASP A 138 -17.60 -6.59 -6.01
CA ASP A 138 -17.30 -5.17 -6.18
C ASP A 138 -16.88 -4.85 -7.62
N LEU A 139 -16.04 -5.69 -8.24
CA LEU A 139 -15.70 -5.53 -9.67
C LEU A 139 -16.94 -5.57 -10.58
N LYS A 140 -17.95 -6.40 -10.28
CA LYS A 140 -19.19 -6.45 -11.07
C LYS A 140 -20.08 -5.23 -10.86
N ASP A 141 -20.03 -4.62 -9.68
CA ASP A 141 -20.86 -3.47 -9.30
C ASP A 141 -20.34 -2.14 -9.88
N TYR A 142 -19.09 -2.12 -10.35
CA TYR A 142 -18.44 -0.95 -10.97
C TYR A 142 -17.98 -1.22 -12.42
N PRO A 143 -18.90 -1.52 -13.36
CA PRO A 143 -18.56 -1.78 -14.75
C PRO A 143 -17.95 -0.56 -15.48
N GLU A 144 -18.12 0.66 -14.97
CA GLU A 144 -17.54 1.88 -15.52
C GLU A 144 -16.00 1.92 -15.56
N ILE A 145 -15.33 1.07 -14.78
CA ILE A 145 -13.86 1.03 -14.72
C ILE A 145 -13.23 0.68 -16.09
N ILE A 146 -13.91 -0.11 -16.92
CA ILE A 146 -13.40 -0.45 -18.26
C ILE A 146 -13.53 0.70 -19.28
N SER A 147 -14.11 1.83 -18.88
CA SER A 147 -14.34 2.97 -19.79
C SER A 147 -13.07 3.53 -20.39
N GLU A 148 -11.97 3.52 -19.65
CA GLU A 148 -10.63 3.88 -20.14
C GLU A 148 -10.16 2.93 -21.24
N GLY A 149 -10.35 1.62 -21.05
CA GLY A 149 -10.00 0.60 -22.04
C GLY A 149 -10.80 0.77 -23.33
N ILE A 150 -12.11 1.00 -23.22
CA ILE A 150 -13.00 1.28 -24.36
C ILE A 150 -12.53 2.54 -25.10
N GLN A 151 -12.30 3.64 -24.39
CA GLN A 151 -11.80 4.89 -24.98
C GLN A 151 -10.47 4.68 -25.71
N THR A 152 -9.56 3.90 -25.13
CA THR A 152 -8.24 3.66 -25.70
C THR A 152 -8.32 2.90 -27.02
N ILE A 153 -9.18 1.87 -27.09
CA ILE A 153 -9.47 1.14 -28.32
C ILE A 153 -10.13 2.07 -29.36
N LEU A 154 -11.08 2.90 -28.96
CA LEU A 154 -11.70 3.87 -29.88
C LEU A 154 -10.69 4.86 -30.47
N ARG A 155 -9.72 5.32 -29.67
CA ARG A 155 -8.62 6.16 -30.16
C ARG A 155 -7.73 5.43 -31.16
N ARG A 156 -7.45 4.13 -30.94
CA ARG A 156 -6.71 3.28 -31.89
C ARG A 156 -7.41 3.21 -33.25
N GLU A 157 -8.74 3.14 -33.25
CA GLU A 157 -9.57 3.12 -34.47
C GLU A 157 -9.80 4.52 -35.09
N GLY A 158 -9.18 5.58 -34.55
CA GLY A 158 -9.30 6.93 -35.09
C GLY A 158 -10.65 7.62 -34.82
N ILE A 159 -11.42 7.16 -33.83
CA ILE A 159 -12.69 7.78 -33.47
C ILE A 159 -12.44 9.09 -32.71
N GLU A 160 -12.85 10.21 -33.31
CA GLU A 160 -12.82 11.52 -32.67
C GLU A 160 -13.77 11.59 -31.46
N GLY A 161 -13.37 12.35 -30.44
CA GLY A 161 -14.19 12.56 -29.25
C GLY A 161 -14.42 11.30 -28.40
N ALA A 162 -13.53 10.30 -28.46
CA ALA A 162 -13.69 9.06 -27.71
C ALA A 162 -13.82 9.27 -26.19
N TYR A 163 -13.06 10.21 -25.62
CA TYR A 163 -13.14 10.55 -24.19
C TYR A 163 -14.49 11.21 -23.88
N GLU A 164 -14.95 12.13 -24.72
CA GLU A 164 -16.20 12.86 -24.57
C GLU A 164 -17.40 11.90 -24.62
N LYS A 165 -17.39 10.95 -25.58
CA LYS A 165 -18.40 9.90 -25.69
C LYS A 165 -18.46 9.04 -24.42
N MET A 166 -17.31 8.62 -23.89
CA MET A 166 -17.27 7.83 -22.66
C MET A 166 -17.70 8.66 -21.43
N LYS A 167 -17.26 9.91 -21.35
CA LYS A 167 -17.64 10.84 -20.28
C LYS A 167 -19.14 11.10 -20.26
N GLU A 168 -19.79 11.23 -21.41
CA GLU A 168 -21.25 11.40 -21.50
C GLU A 168 -22.01 10.15 -21.01
N LEU A 169 -21.45 8.96 -21.27
CA LEU A 169 -22.01 7.69 -20.81
C LEU A 169 -21.86 7.50 -19.30
N THR A 170 -20.69 7.80 -18.73
CA THR A 170 -20.34 7.41 -17.36
C THR A 170 -20.50 8.51 -16.30
N ARG A 171 -20.34 9.80 -16.65
CA ARG A 171 -20.22 10.87 -15.65
C ARG A 171 -21.51 11.08 -14.87
N GLY A 172 -21.46 10.84 -13.56
CA GLY A 172 -22.57 11.06 -12.63
C GLY A 172 -23.74 10.08 -12.81
N LYS A 173 -23.55 8.99 -13.57
CA LYS A 173 -24.56 7.98 -13.84
C LYS A 173 -24.06 6.63 -13.34
N LYS A 174 -24.92 5.88 -12.65
CA LYS A 174 -24.68 4.46 -12.40
C LYS A 174 -24.97 3.71 -13.69
N ILE A 175 -23.94 3.14 -14.32
CA ILE A 175 -24.10 2.39 -15.56
C ILE A 175 -24.07 0.89 -15.27
N GLY A 176 -24.89 0.13 -15.99
CA GLY A 176 -24.83 -1.33 -15.96
C GLY A 176 -24.01 -1.91 -17.10
N LYS A 177 -23.70 -3.21 -17.02
CA LYS A 177 -23.08 -3.96 -18.12
C LYS A 177 -23.87 -3.85 -19.43
N ASP A 178 -25.20 -3.78 -19.36
CA ASP A 178 -26.05 -3.66 -20.55
C ASP A 178 -26.00 -2.27 -21.20
N ASP A 179 -25.77 -1.21 -20.44
CA ASP A 179 -25.60 0.14 -20.99
C ASP A 179 -24.31 0.25 -21.80
N ILE A 180 -23.23 -0.34 -21.29
CA ILE A 180 -21.96 -0.46 -22.00
C ILE A 180 -22.13 -1.28 -23.28
N LYS A 181 -22.83 -2.42 -23.23
CA LYS A 181 -23.10 -3.23 -24.44
C LYS A 181 -23.91 -2.46 -25.48
N LYS A 182 -24.93 -1.70 -25.07
CA LYS A 182 -25.73 -0.85 -25.98
C LYS A 182 -24.86 0.23 -26.61
N PHE A 183 -24.01 0.87 -25.82
CA PHE A 183 -23.04 1.85 -26.31
C PHE A 183 -22.14 1.23 -27.38
N ILE A 184 -21.52 0.07 -27.10
CA ILE A 184 -20.61 -0.60 -28.03
C ILE A 184 -21.31 -0.99 -29.34
N LYS A 185 -22.55 -1.50 -29.27
CA LYS A 185 -23.33 -1.87 -30.47
C LYS A 185 -23.60 -0.69 -31.41
N ASN A 186 -23.77 0.51 -30.84
CA ASN A 186 -24.05 1.74 -31.59
C ASN A 186 -22.79 2.43 -32.14
N LEU A 187 -21.59 1.90 -31.87
CA LEU A 187 -20.35 2.44 -32.42
C LEU A 187 -20.24 2.16 -33.92
N ASN A 188 -19.79 3.17 -34.67
CA ASN A 188 -19.44 3.02 -36.08
C ASN A 188 -17.98 2.55 -36.21
N VAL A 189 -17.71 1.31 -35.79
CA VAL A 189 -16.41 0.64 -35.89
C VAL A 189 -16.59 -0.76 -36.49
N ALA A 190 -15.50 -1.38 -36.95
CA ALA A 190 -15.52 -2.73 -37.48
C ALA A 190 -16.09 -3.75 -36.47
N GLU A 191 -16.75 -4.80 -36.96
CA GLU A 191 -17.39 -5.81 -36.09
C GLU A 191 -16.37 -6.57 -35.24
N GLU A 192 -15.14 -6.74 -35.73
CA GLU A 192 -14.02 -7.30 -34.98
C GLU A 192 -13.69 -6.45 -33.74
N VAL A 193 -13.68 -5.12 -33.89
CA VAL A 193 -13.44 -4.19 -32.78
C VAL A 193 -14.59 -4.23 -31.78
N LYS A 194 -15.84 -4.33 -32.25
CA LYS A 194 -16.99 -4.49 -31.33
C LYS A 194 -16.88 -5.77 -30.51
N LYS A 195 -16.42 -6.88 -31.11
CA LYS A 195 -16.17 -8.14 -30.39
C LYS A 195 -15.10 -7.96 -29.31
N GLU A 196 -13.96 -7.36 -29.65
CA GLU A 196 -12.89 -7.05 -28.68
C GLU A 196 -13.41 -6.19 -27.52
N LEU A 197 -14.17 -5.14 -27.82
CA LEU A 197 -14.78 -4.26 -26.82
C LEU A 197 -15.78 -4.99 -25.91
N LEU A 198 -16.54 -5.95 -26.45
CA LEU A 198 -17.51 -6.74 -25.70
C LEU A 198 -16.87 -7.82 -24.80
N GLU A 199 -15.61 -8.17 -25.06
CA GLU A 199 -14.83 -9.07 -24.21
C GLU A 199 -14.28 -8.37 -22.96
N LEU A 200 -14.19 -7.02 -22.97
CA LEU A 200 -13.73 -6.27 -21.80
C LEU A 200 -14.71 -6.38 -20.63
N ALA A 201 -14.16 -6.68 -19.47
CA ALA A 201 -14.88 -6.74 -18.20
C ALA A 201 -13.94 -6.30 -17.07
N PRO A 202 -14.46 -5.71 -15.97
CA PRO A 202 -13.63 -5.31 -14.84
C PRO A 202 -12.71 -6.44 -14.32
N GLU A 203 -13.18 -7.68 -14.40
CA GLU A 203 -12.47 -8.87 -13.94
C GLU A 203 -11.26 -9.26 -14.82
N ASN A 204 -11.23 -8.82 -16.09
CA ASN A 204 -10.13 -9.11 -17.03
C ASN A 204 -9.34 -7.87 -17.46
N TYR A 205 -9.80 -6.66 -17.14
CA TYR A 205 -9.10 -5.40 -17.36
C TYR A 205 -8.03 -5.16 -16.27
N ILE A 206 -7.09 -6.11 -16.16
CA ILE A 206 -6.02 -6.11 -15.14
C ILE A 206 -4.63 -5.78 -15.71
N GLY A 207 -4.56 -5.41 -17.00
CA GLY A 207 -3.32 -5.06 -17.68
C GLY A 207 -2.22 -6.12 -17.53
N LEU A 208 -1.04 -5.69 -17.08
CA LEU A 208 0.11 -6.57 -16.85
C LEU A 208 0.21 -7.09 -15.41
N ALA A 209 -0.79 -6.86 -14.55
CA ALA A 209 -0.70 -7.14 -13.11
C ALA A 209 -0.16 -8.55 -12.80
N LYS A 210 -0.76 -9.59 -13.37
CA LYS A 210 -0.30 -10.98 -13.19
C LYS A 210 1.15 -11.17 -13.67
N LYS A 211 1.50 -10.63 -14.84
CA LYS A 211 2.85 -10.77 -15.40
C LYS A 211 3.90 -10.11 -14.50
N ILE A 212 3.60 -8.95 -13.93
CA ILE A 212 4.50 -8.24 -13.01
C ILE A 212 4.71 -9.06 -11.73
N CYS A 213 3.66 -9.65 -11.16
CA CYS A 213 3.77 -10.52 -9.98
C CYS A 213 4.60 -11.79 -10.25
N ASP A 214 4.57 -12.32 -11.47
CA ASP A 214 5.30 -13.54 -11.85
C ASP A 214 6.79 -13.28 -12.17
N ILE A 215 7.25 -12.01 -12.18
CA ILE A 215 8.67 -11.67 -12.36
C ILE A 215 9.47 -12.19 -11.17
N LYS A 216 10.44 -13.07 -11.42
CA LYS A 216 11.43 -13.47 -10.42
C LYS A 216 12.46 -12.35 -10.27
N LEU A 217 12.50 -11.74 -9.09
CA LEU A 217 13.55 -10.81 -8.66
C LEU A 217 14.84 -11.55 -8.30
#